data_AF-A0A2H6H832-F1
#
_entry.id   AF-A0A2H6H832-F1
#
_cell.length_a   1.000
_cell.length_b   1.000
_cell.length_c   1.000
_cell.angle_alpha   90.00
_cell.angle_beta   90.00
_cell.angle_gamma   90.00
#
_symmetry.space_group_name_H-M   'P 1'
#
loop_
_entity.id
_entity.type
_entity.pdbx_description
1 polymer ?
#
loop_
_entity_poly.entity_id
_entity_poly.type
_entity_poly.pdbx_seq_one_letter_code
_entity_poly.pdbx_strand_id
1 'polypeptide(L)'
;MACQRLRRVSRPVEPVAALLTDPEYVAARRVLLDALEALADHRQAIVLVGAQAVYVRTETLADYQPYTTDADLAVDPTLLEPLPGLEDVMRSAGFRLKNEQFGHPSPVSGRHGSSSPAMRWSSQSTSSSLRP
;
A
#
# COMPACT_ATOMS: atom_id res chain seq x y z
N MET A 1 -4.03 41.84 13.11
CA MET A 1 -3.88 40.66 12.22
C MET A 1 -2.53 40.02 12.51
N ALA A 2 -2.47 39.04 13.40
CA ALA A 2 -1.23 38.35 13.75
C ALA A 2 -1.18 37.00 13.02
N CYS A 3 -0.26 36.88 12.06
CA CYS A 3 0.04 35.63 11.36
C CYS A 3 0.82 34.72 12.33
N GLN A 4 0.15 33.70 12.87
CA GLN A 4 0.78 32.75 13.78
C GLN A 4 1.62 31.77 12.97
N ARG A 5 2.94 32.00 12.97
CA ARG A 5 3.94 31.13 12.34
C ARG A 5 3.90 29.76 13.05
N LEU A 6 3.37 28.75 12.38
CA LEU A 6 3.37 27.36 12.85
C LEU A 6 4.81 26.95 13.15
N ARG A 7 5.15 26.83 14.43
CA ARG A 7 6.42 26.26 14.86
C ARG A 7 6.33 24.76 14.70
N ARG A 8 7.31 24.16 14.02
CA ARG A 8 7.48 22.71 13.94
C ARG A 8 7.71 22.20 15.37
N VAL A 9 6.71 21.52 15.92
CA VAL A 9 6.84 20.85 17.21
C VAL A 9 7.64 19.59 16.96
N SER A 10 8.94 19.64 17.22
CA SER A 10 9.76 18.42 17.29
C SER A 10 9.33 17.63 18.52
N ARG A 11 8.65 16.50 18.33
CA ARG A 11 8.35 15.55 19.41
C ARG A 11 9.50 14.54 19.59
N PRO A 12 9.65 13.98 20.80
CA PRO A 12 10.56 12.86 21.06
C PRO A 12 10.13 11.61 20.27
N VAL A 13 11.12 10.84 19.84
CA VAL A 13 11.03 9.72 18.88
C VAL A 13 10.40 8.44 19.49
N GLU A 14 10.05 8.47 20.77
CA GLU A 14 9.60 7.31 21.57
C GLU A 14 8.35 6.55 21.05
N PRO A 15 7.24 7.18 20.56
CA PRO A 15 6.08 6.41 20.12
C PRO A 15 6.32 5.62 18.82
N VAL A 16 7.29 6.04 18.00
CA VAL A 16 7.67 5.30 16.78
C VAL A 16 8.55 4.10 17.14
N ALA A 17 9.42 4.22 18.14
CA ALA A 17 10.34 3.16 18.54
C ALA A 17 9.60 1.88 18.96
N ALA A 18 8.47 2.00 19.66
CA ALA A 18 7.63 0.86 20.02
C ALA A 18 7.03 0.16 18.78
N LEU A 19 6.56 0.92 17.79
CA LEU A 19 6.01 0.37 16.54
C LEU A 19 7.07 -0.35 15.71
N LEU A 20 8.32 0.13 15.72
CA LEU A 20 9.43 -0.53 15.02
C LEU A 20 9.76 -1.93 15.56
N THR A 21 9.24 -2.31 16.73
CA THR A 21 9.35 -3.66 17.29
C THR A 21 8.12 -4.52 17.07
N ASP A 22 7.00 -3.94 16.65
CA ASP A 22 5.79 -4.67 16.31
C ASP A 22 5.98 -5.39 14.95
N PRO A 23 5.92 -6.74 14.91
CA PRO A 23 6.18 -7.49 13.69
C PRO A 23 5.17 -7.21 12.57
N GLU A 24 3.91 -6.91 12.90
CA GLU A 24 2.87 -6.63 11.90
C GLU A 24 3.08 -5.24 11.29
N TYR A 25 3.41 -4.24 12.11
CA TYR A 25 3.79 -2.91 11.63
C TYR A 25 4.98 -2.98 10.68
N VAL A 26 6.03 -3.66 11.11
CA VAL A 26 7.27 -3.79 10.34
C VAL A 26 7.01 -4.53 9.03
N ALA A 27 6.25 -5.63 9.06
CA ALA A 27 5.89 -6.37 7.86
C ALA A 27 5.08 -5.50 6.89
N ALA A 28 4.03 -4.83 7.36
CA ALA A 28 3.20 -3.96 6.53
C ALA A 28 4.01 -2.83 5.88
N ARG A 29 4.90 -2.18 6.64
CA ARG A 29 5.75 -1.10 6.12
C ARG A 29 6.78 -1.59 5.12
N ARG A 30 7.38 -2.77 5.35
CA ARG A 30 8.32 -3.40 4.39
C ARG A 30 7.63 -3.69 3.08
N VAL A 31 6.49 -4.36 3.11
CA VAL A 31 5.74 -4.75 1.90
C VAL A 31 5.32 -3.52 1.08
N LEU A 32 4.89 -2.43 1.73
CA LEU A 32 4.60 -1.17 1.03
C LEU A 32 5.86 -0.58 0.39
N LEU A 33 6.99 -0.58 1.09
CA LEU A 33 8.25 -0.06 0.55
C LEU A 33 8.76 -0.92 -0.62
N ASP A 34 8.68 -2.24 -0.52
CA ASP A 34 9.06 -3.18 -1.58
C ASP A 34 8.20 -2.93 -2.84
N ALA A 35 6.89 -2.69 -2.68
CA ALA A 35 6.01 -2.35 -3.79
C ALA A 35 6.38 -0.99 -4.42
N LEU A 36 6.65 0.04 -3.61
CA LEU A 36 7.02 1.36 -4.11
C LEU A 36 8.40 1.39 -4.78
N GLU A 37 9.32 0.52 -4.35
CA GLU A 37 10.62 0.33 -4.98
C GLU A 37 10.48 -0.38 -6.33
N ALA A 38 9.68 -1.45 -6.39
CA ALA A 38 9.36 -2.11 -7.65
C ALA A 38 8.73 -1.14 -8.67
N LEU A 39 7.82 -0.28 -8.21
CA LEU A 39 7.10 0.69 -9.03
C LEU A 39 7.87 1.99 -9.31
N ALA A 40 9.21 2.01 -9.13
CA ALA A 40 10.01 3.22 -9.32
C ALA A 40 9.81 3.87 -10.70
N ASP A 41 9.74 3.09 -11.77
CA ASP A 41 9.53 3.56 -13.14
C ASP A 41 8.12 4.13 -13.37
N HIS A 42 7.14 3.73 -12.55
CA HIS A 42 5.76 4.21 -12.60
C HIS A 42 5.43 5.25 -11.54
N ARG A 43 6.41 5.73 -10.77
CA ARG A 43 6.18 6.53 -9.55
C ARG A 43 5.31 7.78 -9.77
N GLN A 44 5.37 8.39 -10.95
CA GLN A 44 4.55 9.55 -11.29
C GLN A 44 3.05 9.23 -11.40
N ALA A 45 2.70 7.98 -11.69
CA ALA A 45 1.33 7.49 -11.77
C ALA A 45 0.79 6.95 -10.43
N ILE A 46 1.63 6.81 -9.41
CA ILE A 46 1.26 6.15 -8.15
C ILE A 46 0.99 7.15 -7.04
N VAL A 47 -0.17 7.01 -6.39
CA VAL A 47 -0.55 7.80 -5.21
C VAL A 47 -0.85 6.87 -4.05
N LEU A 48 -0.18 7.08 -2.91
CA LEU A 48 -0.53 6.40 -1.65
C LEU A 48 -1.89 6.92 -1.17
N VAL A 49 -2.82 5.99 -0.95
CA VAL A 49 -4.18 6.29 -0.46
C VAL A 49 -4.52 5.43 0.75
N GLY A 50 -5.75 5.55 1.26
CA GLY A 50 -6.21 4.78 2.41
C GLY A 50 -5.58 5.21 3.74
N ALA A 51 -5.63 4.33 4.73
CA ALA A 51 -5.22 4.65 6.10
C ALA A 51 -3.72 4.97 6.22
N GLN A 52 -2.85 4.31 5.45
CA GLN A 52 -1.41 4.62 5.40
C GLN A 52 -1.16 6.08 4.96
N ALA A 53 -1.90 6.57 3.96
CA ALA A 53 -1.79 7.97 3.52
C ALA A 53 -2.22 8.95 4.62
N VAL A 54 -3.31 8.63 5.34
CA VAL A 54 -3.78 9.43 6.47
C VAL A 54 -2.72 9.48 7.55
N TYR A 55 -2.20 8.34 8.00
CA TYR A 55 -1.20 8.29 9.07
C TYR A 55 0.09 9.04 8.73
N VAL A 56 0.58 8.96 7.50
CA VAL A 56 1.72 9.76 7.03
C VAL A 56 1.41 11.26 7.08
N ARG A 57 0.18 11.66 6.73
CA ARG A 57 -0.21 13.07 6.70
C ARG A 57 -0.58 13.65 8.07
N THR A 58 -1.03 12.80 8.99
CA THR A 58 -1.54 13.18 10.31
C THR A 58 -0.63 12.71 11.45
N GLU A 59 0.63 12.38 11.18
CA GLU A 59 1.61 11.88 12.17
C GLU A 59 1.75 12.77 13.42
N THR A 60 1.33 14.03 13.35
CA THR A 60 1.37 15.00 14.46
C THR A 60 0.10 15.04 15.31
N LEU A 61 -0.97 14.36 14.90
CA LEU A 61 -2.24 14.34 15.63
C LEU A 61 -2.26 13.14 16.59
N ALA A 62 -2.67 13.39 17.84
CA ALA A 62 -2.83 12.34 18.84
C ALA A 62 -4.12 11.51 18.59
N ASP A 63 -4.19 10.32 19.19
CA ASP A 63 -5.40 9.50 19.37
C ASP A 63 -5.95 8.70 18.17
N TYR A 64 -5.13 8.37 17.17
CA TYR A 64 -5.49 7.42 16.10
C TYR A 64 -4.93 6.01 16.32
N GLN A 65 -5.47 5.03 15.61
CA GLN A 65 -4.87 3.70 15.53
C GLN A 65 -3.39 3.80 15.13
N PRO A 66 -2.50 3.02 15.76
CA PRO A 66 -1.06 3.18 15.59
C PRO A 66 -0.57 2.80 14.18
N TYR A 67 -1.25 1.87 13.51
CA TYR A 67 -0.97 1.46 12.13
C TYR A 67 -2.11 0.64 11.52
N THR A 68 -1.98 0.33 10.23
CA THR A 68 -2.78 -0.66 9.50
C THR A 68 -1.85 -1.66 8.83
N THR A 69 -2.30 -2.92 8.68
CA THR A 69 -1.55 -3.99 8.03
C THR A 69 -1.68 -4.01 6.51
N ASP A 70 -2.63 -3.23 5.98
CA ASP A 70 -2.88 -3.09 4.55
C ASP A 70 -2.25 -1.80 4.00
N ALA A 71 -2.04 -1.74 2.68
CA ALA A 71 -1.74 -0.51 1.97
C ALA A 71 -2.47 -0.48 0.64
N ASP A 72 -3.00 0.69 0.30
CA ASP A 72 -3.73 0.93 -0.94
C ASP A 72 -2.98 1.96 -1.79
N LEU A 73 -2.82 1.67 -3.07
CA LEU A 73 -2.23 2.57 -4.07
C LEU A 73 -3.27 2.86 -5.13
N ALA A 74 -3.47 4.14 -5.43
CA ALA A 74 -4.20 4.57 -6.61
C ALA A 74 -3.23 4.73 -7.79
N VAL A 75 -3.71 4.38 -8.99
CA VAL A 75 -2.93 4.49 -10.24
C VAL A 75 -3.65 5.48 -11.15
N ASP A 76 -2.92 6.49 -11.63
CA ASP A 76 -3.39 7.39 -12.69
C ASP A 76 -3.03 6.79 -14.06
N PRO A 77 -4.01 6.29 -14.84
CA PRO A 77 -3.73 5.67 -16.13
C PRO A 77 -3.24 6.66 -17.20
N THR A 78 -3.40 7.97 -16.99
CA THR A 78 -2.93 8.99 -17.93
C THR A 78 -1.42 9.26 -17.81
N LEU A 79 -0.83 8.88 -16.68
CA LEU A 79 0.59 9.00 -16.37
C LEU A 79 1.30 7.64 -16.33
N LEU A 80 0.55 6.53 -16.46
CA LEU A 80 1.09 5.19 -16.40
C LEU A 80 1.78 4.84 -17.72
N GLU A 81 3.11 4.76 -17.68
CA GLU A 81 3.89 4.25 -18.81
C GLU A 81 3.50 2.80 -19.13
N PRO A 82 3.32 2.45 -20.41
CA PRO A 82 2.90 1.11 -20.81
C PRO A 82 4.02 0.07 -20.68
N LEU A 83 5.28 0.51 -20.59
CA LEU A 83 6.46 -0.35 -20.45
C LEU A 83 7.40 0.21 -19.36
N PRO A 84 7.88 -0.64 -18.43
CA PRO A 84 7.48 -2.03 -18.23
C PRO A 84 6.00 -2.16 -17.84
N GLY A 85 5.38 -3.32 -18.04
CA GLY A 85 3.98 -3.51 -17.66
C GLY A 85 3.83 -3.54 -16.14
N LEU A 86 2.81 -2.88 -15.58
CA LEU A 86 2.56 -2.85 -14.13
C LEU A 86 2.51 -4.25 -13.50
N GLU A 87 1.84 -5.18 -14.17
CA GLU A 87 1.75 -6.58 -13.73
C GLU A 87 3.11 -7.28 -13.74
N ASP A 88 3.90 -7.10 -14.79
CA ASP A 88 5.23 -7.70 -14.93
C ASP A 88 6.17 -7.19 -13.82
N VAL A 89 6.16 -5.89 -13.58
CA VAL A 89 6.91 -5.25 -12.49
C VAL A 89 6.53 -5.87 -11.15
N MET A 90 5.22 -5.88 -10.82
CA MET A 90 4.74 -6.42 -9.55
C MET A 90 5.06 -7.92 -9.40
N ARG A 91 4.90 -8.72 -10.47
CA ARG A 91 5.23 -10.16 -10.44
C ARG A 91 6.71 -10.41 -10.27
N SER A 92 7.57 -9.61 -10.92
CA SER A 92 9.02 -9.70 -10.80
C SER A 92 9.50 -9.37 -9.38
N ALA A 93 8.80 -8.47 -8.69
CA ALA A 93 9.01 -8.15 -7.28
C ALA A 93 8.37 -9.16 -6.29
N GLY A 94 7.80 -10.27 -6.80
CA GLY A 94 7.26 -11.34 -5.97
C GLY A 94 5.80 -11.15 -5.54
N PHE A 95 5.13 -10.09 -5.97
CA PHE A 95 3.71 -9.90 -5.70
C PHE A 95 2.86 -10.82 -6.59
N ARG A 96 1.69 -11.23 -6.08
CA ARG A 96 0.72 -12.06 -6.79
C ARG A 96 -0.67 -11.48 -6.62
N LEU A 97 -1.51 -11.62 -7.65
CA LEU A 97 -2.90 -11.24 -7.56
C LEU A 97 -3.61 -12.18 -6.59
N LYS A 98 -4.23 -11.62 -5.55
CA LYS A 98 -4.91 -12.38 -4.49
C LYS A 98 -6.06 -13.26 -5.03
N ASN A 99 -6.61 -12.93 -6.20
CA ASN A 99 -7.83 -13.54 -6.74
C ASN A 99 -7.60 -14.52 -7.91
N GLU A 100 -6.35 -14.93 -8.21
CA GLU A 100 -6.07 -15.94 -9.24
C GLU A 100 -6.67 -17.34 -8.95
N GLN A 101 -7.29 -17.54 -7.78
CA GLN A 101 -7.97 -18.78 -7.41
C GLN A 101 -9.43 -18.89 -7.92
N PHE A 102 -10.05 -17.82 -8.40
CA PHE A 102 -11.40 -17.88 -8.99
C PHE A 102 -11.30 -17.86 -10.52
N GLY A 103 -11.16 -19.05 -11.10
CA GLY A 103 -11.20 -19.25 -12.55
C GLY A 103 -12.50 -18.71 -13.16
N HIS A 104 -12.38 -18.09 -14.33
CA HIS A 104 -13.48 -17.60 -15.15
C HIS A 104 -14.50 -18.71 -15.47
N PRO A 105 -15.81 -18.47 -15.26
CA PRO A 105 -16.82 -18.89 -16.21
C PRO A 105 -17.23 -17.70 -17.07
N SER A 106 -16.98 -17.76 -18.37
CA SER A 106 -17.78 -17.02 -19.35
C SER A 106 -18.76 -18.00 -20.01
N PRO A 107 -19.91 -17.56 -20.59
CA PRO A 107 -20.47 -16.20 -20.65
C PRO A 107 -21.91 -16.12 -20.11
N VAL A 108 -22.28 -14.99 -19.51
CA VAL A 108 -23.70 -14.54 -19.50
C VAL A 108 -23.76 -13.14 -20.07
N SER A 109 -24.49 -13.04 -21.17
CA SER A 109 -24.96 -11.80 -21.80
C SER A 109 -25.80 -10.99 -20.79
N GLY A 110 -25.44 -9.73 -20.54
CA GLY A 110 -26.24 -8.88 -19.66
C GLY A 110 -25.62 -7.53 -19.30
N ARG A 111 -25.71 -6.59 -20.25
CA ARG A 111 -25.94 -5.14 -20.10
C ARG A 111 -25.70 -4.46 -18.71
N HIS A 112 -24.84 -3.42 -18.76
CA HIS A 112 -24.72 -2.21 -17.92
C HIS A 112 -24.08 -2.32 -16.52
N GLY A 113 -23.05 -1.50 -16.29
CA GLY A 113 -22.55 -1.13 -14.96
C GLY A 113 -21.05 -0.88 -14.93
N SER A 114 -20.64 0.37 -15.19
CA SER A 114 -19.26 0.83 -14.98
C SER A 114 -18.82 0.53 -13.56
N SER A 115 -17.86 -0.38 -13.41
CA SER A 115 -17.24 -0.71 -12.12
C SER A 115 -15.72 -0.72 -12.30
N SER A 116 -15.08 0.33 -11.81
CA SER A 116 -13.62 0.44 -11.76
C SER A 116 -13.06 -0.62 -10.81
N PRO A 117 -12.05 -1.41 -11.21
CA PRO A 117 -11.45 -2.41 -10.33
C PRO A 117 -10.35 -1.73 -9.49
N ALA A 118 -10.61 -1.55 -8.20
CA ALA A 118 -9.54 -1.30 -7.24
C ALA A 118 -8.77 -2.61 -7.02
N MET A 119 -7.51 -2.66 -7.45
CA MET A 119 -6.62 -3.81 -7.22
C MET A 119 -6.05 -3.76 -5.80
N ARG A 120 -6.28 -4.82 -5.03
CA ARG A 120 -5.74 -5.04 -3.68
C ARG A 120 -4.64 -6.11 -3.75
N TRP A 121 -3.43 -5.76 -3.32
CA TRP A 121 -2.27 -6.65 -3.29
C TRP A 121 -1.99 -7.14 -1.86
N SER A 122 -1.52 -8.37 -1.69
CA SER A 122 -1.08 -8.91 -0.39
C SER A 122 0.12 -9.84 -0.57
N SER A 123 1.15 -9.70 0.28
CA SER A 123 2.33 -10.59 0.34
C SER A 123 2.09 -11.77 1.29
N GLN A 124 2.54 -12.98 0.93
CA GLN A 124 2.55 -14.12 1.85
C GLN A 124 3.98 -14.37 2.35
N SER A 125 4.18 -14.26 3.66
CA SER A 125 5.36 -14.74 4.37
C SER A 125 5.17 -16.24 4.69
N THR A 126 5.96 -17.11 4.06
CA THR A 126 5.95 -18.54 4.36
C THR A 126 6.76 -18.82 5.63
N SER A 127 6.06 -18.97 6.76
CA SER A 127 6.65 -19.60 7.95
C SER A 127 6.56 -21.12 7.79
N SER A 128 7.68 -21.76 7.44
CA SER A 128 7.81 -23.21 7.46
C SER A 128 7.94 -23.69 8.91
N SER A 129 6.88 -24.31 9.42
CA SER A 129 6.85 -24.93 10.74
C SER A 129 7.55 -26.29 10.69
N LEU A 130 8.82 -26.34 11.10
CA LEU A 130 9.42 -27.60 11.56
C LEU A 130 8.92 -27.88 12.98
N ARG A 131 8.19 -28.98 13.16
CA ARG A 131 8.03 -29.66 14.45
C ARG A 131 8.83 -30.97 14.40
N PRO A 132 9.49 -31.36 15.51
CA PRO A 132 10.14 -32.66 15.66
C PRO A 132 9.14 -33.81 15.80
#